data_AF-A0A9J5YLI0-F1
#
_entry.id   AF-A0A9J5YLI0-F1
#
_cell.length_a   1.000
_cell.length_b   1.000
_cell.length_c   1.000
_cell.angle_alpha   90.00
_cell.angle_beta   90.00
_cell.angle_gamma   90.00
#
_symmetry.space_group_name_H-M   'P 1'
#
loop_
_entity.id
_entity.type
_entity.pdbx_description
1 polymer ?
#
loop_
_entity_poly.entity_id
_entity_poly.type
_entity_poly.pdbx_seq_one_letter_code
_entity_poly.pdbx_strand_id
1 'polypeptide(L)'
;MSKASPIWLPIFFLFAQLFHASQADLGTASQYKPPYTPTECFGNDPTQFPSSNFFAAAGEGIWDNGAACGRQYLISCINSVLPKACKAGETIQIKIVDRAKTSQSRPTKEGTTMVLSNAALAAIALPNTPSLNIDFRQ
;
A
#
# COMPACT_ATOMS: atom_id res chain seq x y z
N MET A 1 5.91 60.85 -11.28
CA MET A 1 4.98 59.68 -11.28
C MET A 1 5.78 58.46 -10.85
N SER A 2 5.75 58.12 -9.55
CA SER A 2 6.49 56.97 -9.01
C SER A 2 5.71 55.69 -9.29
N LYS A 3 6.24 54.82 -10.15
CA LYS A 3 5.68 53.48 -10.38
C LYS A 3 5.95 52.61 -9.16
N ALA A 4 4.91 52.21 -8.43
CA ALA A 4 5.01 51.20 -7.38
C ALA A 4 5.39 49.85 -8.03
N SER A 5 6.51 49.28 -7.60
CA SER A 5 6.93 47.94 -8.02
C SER A 5 5.96 46.90 -7.41
N PRO A 6 5.47 45.90 -8.17
CA PRO A 6 4.52 44.93 -7.67
C PRO A 6 5.25 43.88 -6.83
N ILE A 7 5.50 44.22 -5.56
CA ILE A 7 6.13 43.34 -4.54
C ILE A 7 5.31 42.05 -4.32
N TRP A 8 4.07 41.97 -4.82
CA TRP A 8 3.19 40.82 -4.70
C TRP A 8 3.63 39.59 -5.52
N LEU A 9 4.33 39.79 -6.64
CA LEU A 9 4.85 38.72 -7.50
C LEU A 9 5.86 37.79 -6.82
N PRO A 10 6.92 38.29 -6.14
CA PRO A 10 7.84 37.43 -5.39
C PRO A 10 7.19 36.77 -4.17
N ILE A 11 6.21 37.41 -3.52
CA ILE A 11 5.49 36.84 -2.37
C ILE A 11 4.66 35.62 -2.79
N PHE A 12 4.01 35.68 -3.96
CA PHE A 12 3.22 34.56 -4.50
C PHE A 12 4.12 33.35 -4.84
N PHE A 13 5.30 33.57 -5.43
CA PHE A 13 6.26 32.49 -5.72
C PHE A 13 6.80 31.83 -4.46
N LEU A 14 7.07 32.59 -3.40
CA LEU A 14 7.48 32.06 -2.08
C LEU A 14 6.40 31.17 -1.43
N PHE A 15 5.11 31.50 -1.61
CA PHE A 15 4.01 30.70 -1.08
C PHE A 15 3.79 29.38 -1.84
N ALA A 16 4.06 29.35 -3.15
CA ALA A 16 3.90 28.16 -3.99
C ALA A 16 4.86 27.02 -3.59
N GLN A 17 6.03 27.35 -3.01
CA GLN A 17 7.03 26.37 -2.57
C GLN A 17 6.72 25.72 -1.21
N LEU A 18 5.70 26.20 -0.49
CA LEU A 18 5.31 25.64 0.82
C LEU A 18 4.38 24.42 0.69
N PHE A 19 3.85 24.14 -0.50
CA PHE A 19 3.00 22.98 -0.74
C PHE A 19 3.86 21.72 -0.99
N HIS A 20 4.43 21.16 0.08
CA HIS A 20 4.91 19.78 0.04
C HIS A 20 3.68 18.86 0.00
N ALA A 21 3.28 18.44 -1.20
CA ALA A 21 2.26 17.41 -1.35
C ALA A 21 2.79 16.08 -0.77
N SER A 22 2.19 15.59 0.32
CA SER A 22 2.44 14.23 0.77
C SER A 22 1.83 13.25 -0.25
N GLN A 23 2.67 12.56 -1.02
CA GLN A 23 2.29 11.56 -2.02
C GLN A 23 1.97 10.22 -1.32
N ALA A 24 0.95 10.20 -0.45
CA ALA A 24 0.45 8.98 0.15
C ALA A 24 -0.93 8.67 -0.43
N ASP A 25 -1.05 7.52 -1.08
CA ASP A 25 -2.33 7.02 -1.57
C ASP A 25 -3.08 6.33 -0.43
N LEU A 26 -4.40 6.37 -0.49
CA LEU A 26 -5.28 5.70 0.46
C LEU A 26 -5.85 4.44 -0.17
N GLY A 27 -5.87 3.36 0.61
CA GLY A 27 -6.35 2.08 0.13
C GLY A 27 -6.93 1.24 1.24
N THR A 28 -7.34 0.04 0.85
CA THR A 28 -7.76 -1.00 1.78
C THR A 28 -6.80 -2.17 1.76
N ALA A 29 -6.64 -2.82 2.90
CA ALA A 29 -5.92 -4.07 3.01
C ALA A 29 -6.80 -5.18 3.59
N SER A 30 -6.52 -6.42 3.21
CA SER A 30 -7.14 -7.64 3.74
C SER A 30 -6.10 -8.77 3.80
N GLN A 31 -6.49 -9.93 4.31
CA GLN A 31 -5.56 -11.03 4.58
C GLN A 31 -5.44 -12.01 3.41
N TYR A 32 -4.19 -12.38 3.09
CA TYR A 32 -3.78 -13.44 2.16
C TYR A 32 -3.33 -14.66 2.98
N LYS A 33 -4.02 -15.79 2.83
CA LYS A 33 -3.70 -17.04 3.54
C LYS A 33 -2.91 -18.00 2.63
N PRO A 34 -2.05 -18.87 3.19
CA PRO A 34 -1.45 -19.95 2.40
C PRO A 34 -2.52 -20.88 1.82
N PRO A 35 -2.24 -21.56 0.69
CA PRO A 35 -0.99 -21.52 -0.07
C PRO A 35 -0.82 -20.22 -0.88
N TYR A 36 0.41 -19.70 -0.93
CA TYR A 36 0.77 -18.46 -1.63
C TYR A 36 1.20 -18.66 -3.09
N THR A 37 1.32 -19.90 -3.53
CA THR A 37 1.73 -20.29 -4.88
C THR A 37 0.67 -21.19 -5.52
N PRO A 38 0.56 -21.19 -6.86
CA PRO A 38 1.25 -20.31 -7.79
C PRO A 38 0.73 -18.87 -7.71
N THR A 39 1.63 -17.92 -7.94
CA THR A 39 1.30 -16.50 -8.11
C THR A 39 1.18 -16.13 -9.58
N GLU A 40 0.43 -15.08 -9.89
CA GLU A 40 0.37 -14.49 -11.24
C GLU A 40 1.73 -13.94 -11.72
N CYS A 41 2.58 -13.41 -10.83
CA CYS A 41 3.83 -12.77 -11.25
C CYS A 41 4.95 -13.76 -11.61
N PHE A 42 5.20 -14.74 -10.74
CA PHE A 42 6.39 -15.62 -10.87
C PHE A 42 6.05 -17.11 -10.68
N GLY A 43 4.77 -17.49 -10.82
CA GLY A 43 4.32 -18.88 -10.74
C GLY A 43 4.68 -19.54 -9.41
N ASN A 44 5.37 -20.67 -9.48
CA ASN A 44 5.75 -21.48 -8.31
C ASN A 44 7.16 -21.18 -7.77
N ASP A 45 7.85 -20.15 -8.26
CA ASP A 45 9.20 -19.83 -7.79
C ASP A 45 9.17 -19.32 -6.33
N PRO A 46 9.75 -20.05 -5.34
CA PRO A 46 9.73 -19.60 -3.95
C PRO A 46 10.67 -18.42 -3.69
N THR A 47 11.64 -18.15 -4.56
CA THR A 47 12.59 -17.03 -4.40
C THR A 47 11.93 -15.66 -4.61
N GLN A 48 10.70 -15.65 -5.13
CA GLN A 48 9.91 -14.43 -5.26
C GLN A 48 9.50 -13.83 -3.91
N PHE A 49 9.47 -14.60 -2.82
CA PHE A 49 9.05 -14.09 -1.52
C PHE A 49 10.22 -13.43 -0.78
N PRO A 50 10.07 -12.20 -0.25
CA PRO A 50 11.09 -11.60 0.62
C PRO A 50 11.32 -12.46 1.87
N SER A 51 12.53 -12.44 2.42
CA SER A 51 12.88 -13.19 3.65
C SER A 51 12.06 -12.76 4.88
N SER A 52 11.59 -11.52 4.90
CA SER A 52 10.66 -11.01 5.92
C SER A 52 9.25 -11.58 5.81
N ASN A 53 8.93 -12.25 4.70
CA ASN A 53 7.57 -12.58 4.27
C ASN A 53 6.65 -11.37 4.13
N PHE A 54 7.19 -10.16 3.91
CA PHE A 54 6.39 -8.96 3.66
C PHE A 54 6.06 -8.83 2.19
N PHE A 55 5.00 -9.50 1.78
CA PHE A 55 4.48 -9.45 0.41
C PHE A 55 2.96 -9.34 0.39
N ALA A 56 2.43 -8.99 -0.78
CA ALA A 56 1.00 -8.87 -1.02
C ALA A 56 0.59 -9.27 -2.45
N ALA A 57 -0.69 -9.56 -2.61
CA ALA A 57 -1.35 -9.59 -3.92
C ALA A 57 -1.97 -8.21 -4.23
N ALA A 58 -1.80 -7.74 -5.46
CA ALA A 58 -2.36 -6.47 -5.92
C ALA A 58 -3.83 -6.61 -6.31
N GLY A 59 -4.67 -5.72 -5.79
CA GLY A 59 -6.05 -5.54 -6.25
C GLY A 59 -6.10 -4.90 -7.64
N GLU A 60 -7.25 -5.00 -8.30
CA GLU A 60 -7.42 -4.56 -9.69
C GLU A 60 -7.08 -3.08 -9.92
N GLY A 61 -7.25 -2.22 -8.89
CA GLY A 61 -6.92 -0.79 -8.98
C GLY A 61 -5.43 -0.48 -9.06
N ILE A 62 -4.56 -1.41 -8.60
CA ILE A 62 -3.10 -1.23 -8.63
C ILE A 62 -2.38 -2.33 -9.42
N TRP A 63 -3.10 -3.34 -9.92
CA TRP A 63 -2.53 -4.47 -10.65
C TRP A 63 -1.82 -4.06 -11.95
N ASP A 64 -2.37 -3.04 -12.62
CA ASP A 64 -1.75 -2.40 -13.80
C ASP A 64 -1.32 -3.42 -14.88
N ASN A 65 -2.21 -4.35 -15.22
CA ASN A 65 -1.97 -5.42 -16.20
C ASN A 65 -0.68 -6.21 -15.96
N GLY A 66 -0.28 -6.40 -14.70
CA GLY A 66 0.92 -7.15 -14.31
C GLY A 66 2.16 -6.28 -14.15
N ALA A 67 2.11 -5.00 -14.52
CA ALA A 67 3.21 -4.07 -14.27
C ALA A 67 3.45 -3.84 -12.76
N ALA A 68 2.50 -4.21 -11.90
CA ALA A 68 2.65 -4.23 -10.45
C ALA A 68 3.64 -5.29 -9.93
N CYS A 69 3.94 -6.33 -10.70
CA CYS A 69 4.82 -7.41 -10.25
C CYS A 69 6.20 -6.89 -9.82
N GLY A 70 6.60 -7.22 -8.60
CA GLY A 70 7.87 -6.79 -8.01
C GLY A 70 7.88 -5.34 -7.51
N ARG A 71 6.83 -4.54 -7.74
CA ARG A 71 6.72 -3.20 -7.12
C ARG A 71 6.74 -3.33 -5.61
N GLN A 72 7.39 -2.35 -4.97
CA GLN A 72 7.48 -2.27 -3.53
C GLN A 72 6.67 -1.09 -3.03
N TYR A 73 6.03 -1.24 -1.89
CA TYR A 73 5.27 -0.18 -1.26
C TYR A 73 5.65 -0.06 0.20
N LEU A 74 5.80 1.16 0.70
CA LEU A 74 5.69 1.46 2.11
C LEU A 74 4.22 1.53 2.47
N ILE A 75 3.79 0.80 3.50
CA ILE A 75 2.40 0.76 3.94
C ILE A 75 2.30 0.98 5.45
N SER A 76 1.26 1.68 5.89
CA SER A 76 0.91 1.81 7.30
C SER A 76 -0.60 1.68 7.53
N CYS A 77 -0.99 1.31 8.75
CA CYS A 77 -2.39 1.12 9.13
C CYS A 77 -2.99 2.43 9.65
N ILE A 78 -4.04 2.94 9.00
CA ILE A 78 -4.76 4.15 9.43
C ILE A 78 -5.82 3.78 10.46
N ASN A 79 -6.72 2.88 10.09
CA ASN A 79 -7.76 2.37 10.97
C ASN A 79 -8.26 0.98 10.51
N SER A 80 -9.14 0.38 11.31
CA SER A 80 -9.78 -0.89 11.02
C SER A 80 -11.22 -0.89 11.51
N VAL A 81 -12.01 -1.83 10.98
CA VAL A 81 -13.32 -2.22 11.53
C VAL A 81 -13.20 -2.70 12.98
N LEU A 82 -12.08 -3.33 13.34
CA LEU A 82 -11.82 -3.75 14.72
C LEU A 82 -11.20 -2.59 15.52
N PRO A 83 -11.80 -2.18 16.65
CA PRO A 83 -11.26 -1.11 17.48
C PRO A 83 -9.83 -1.40 17.93
N LYS A 84 -8.94 -0.41 17.80
CA LYS A 84 -7.52 -0.48 18.21
C LYS A 84 -6.72 -1.62 17.55
N ALA A 85 -7.13 -2.06 16.36
CA ALA A 85 -6.40 -3.12 15.66
C ALA A 85 -5.10 -2.62 15.00
N CYS A 86 -5.02 -1.36 14.56
CA CYS A 86 -3.78 -0.81 13.99
C CYS A 86 -2.69 -0.65 15.05
N LYS A 87 -1.45 -0.98 14.68
CA LYS A 87 -0.25 -0.68 15.46
C LYS A 87 0.24 0.72 15.09
N ALA A 88 0.20 1.64 16.05
CA ALA A 88 0.54 3.04 15.80
C ALA A 88 2.03 3.21 15.48
N GLY A 89 2.34 3.99 14.43
CA GLY A 89 3.71 4.32 14.03
C GLY A 89 4.42 3.24 13.21
N GLU A 90 3.79 2.09 12.97
CA GLU A 90 4.38 1.01 12.19
C GLU A 90 4.22 1.26 10.69
N THR A 91 5.33 1.28 9.96
CA THR A 91 5.36 1.32 8.49
C THR A 91 6.30 0.23 8.00
N ILE A 92 5.82 -0.61 7.10
CA ILE A 92 6.62 -1.70 6.53
C ILE A 92 6.76 -1.55 5.02
N GLN A 93 7.84 -2.08 4.47
CA GLN A 93 7.98 -2.27 3.04
C GLN A 93 7.47 -3.65 2.64
N ILE A 94 6.55 -3.70 1.68
CA ILE A 94 6.02 -4.94 1.09
C ILE A 94 6.39 -5.03 -0.38
N LYS A 95 6.43 -6.25 -0.93
CA LYS A 95 6.55 -6.51 -2.37
C LYS A 95 5.27 -7.12 -2.95
N ILE A 96 4.84 -6.65 -4.11
CA ILE A 96 3.75 -7.28 -4.87
C ILE A 96 4.28 -8.54 -5.57
N VAL A 97 3.65 -9.67 -5.28
CA VAL A 97 4.02 -10.98 -5.83
C VAL A 97 2.89 -11.66 -6.58
N ASP A 98 1.65 -11.18 -6.46
CA ASP A 98 0.48 -11.85 -7.01
C ASP A 98 -0.64 -10.87 -7.39
N ARG A 99 -1.69 -11.38 -8.07
CA ARG A 99 -2.91 -10.65 -8.39
C ARG A 99 -4.06 -11.16 -7.54
N ALA A 100 -4.69 -10.27 -6.77
CA ALA A 100 -5.75 -10.65 -5.83
C ALA A 100 -6.91 -11.41 -6.50
N LYS A 101 -7.30 -11.03 -7.72
CA LYS A 101 -8.43 -11.62 -8.43
C LYS A 101 -8.22 -13.08 -8.85
N THR A 102 -6.98 -13.45 -9.18
CA THR A 102 -6.60 -14.79 -9.67
C THR A 102 -5.83 -15.61 -8.64
N SER A 103 -5.40 -15.00 -7.53
CA SER A 103 -4.73 -15.69 -6.42
C SER A 103 -5.53 -16.88 -5.90
N GLN A 104 -4.82 -17.94 -5.53
CA GLN A 104 -5.42 -19.19 -5.02
C GLN A 104 -6.16 -18.97 -3.70
N SER A 105 -5.56 -18.23 -2.76
CA SER A 105 -6.28 -17.80 -1.57
C SER A 105 -7.01 -16.50 -1.86
N ARG A 106 -8.33 -16.59 -1.90
CA ARG A 106 -9.22 -15.43 -1.99
C ARG A 106 -8.94 -14.43 -0.87
N PRO A 107 -9.02 -13.12 -1.16
CA PRO A 107 -8.95 -12.10 -0.13
C PRO A 107 -10.11 -12.26 0.85
N THR A 108 -9.89 -11.91 2.11
CA THR A 108 -10.98 -11.91 3.11
C THR A 108 -12.06 -10.88 2.79
N LYS A 109 -11.72 -9.85 2.00
CA LYS A 109 -12.65 -8.85 1.49
C LYS A 109 -12.36 -8.61 0.00
N GLU A 110 -13.38 -8.81 -0.84
CA GLU A 110 -13.28 -8.55 -2.28
C GLU A 110 -13.08 -7.06 -2.59
N GLY A 111 -12.44 -6.76 -3.71
CA GLY A 111 -12.19 -5.38 -4.15
C GLY A 111 -11.15 -4.60 -3.32
N THR A 112 -10.41 -5.29 -2.46
CA THR A 112 -9.36 -4.67 -1.64
C THR A 112 -8.17 -4.21 -2.48
N THR A 113 -7.55 -3.08 -2.13
CA THR A 113 -6.38 -2.53 -2.83
C THR A 113 -5.16 -3.46 -2.76
N MET A 114 -4.84 -3.98 -1.57
CA MET A 114 -3.74 -4.92 -1.35
C MET A 114 -4.17 -6.08 -0.45
N VAL A 115 -3.78 -7.30 -0.80
CA VAL A 115 -4.06 -8.50 0.01
C VAL A 115 -2.76 -8.95 0.65
N LEU A 116 -2.58 -8.63 1.93
CA LEU A 116 -1.31 -8.78 2.65
C LEU A 116 -1.12 -10.21 3.12
N SER A 117 0.10 -10.73 2.98
CA SER A 117 0.55 -11.93 3.70
C SER A 117 0.29 -11.82 5.20
N ASN A 118 0.22 -12.97 5.88
CA ASN A 118 -0.01 -13.01 7.33
C ASN A 118 1.06 -12.22 8.11
N ALA A 119 2.32 -12.30 7.67
CA ALA A 119 3.42 -11.58 8.31
C ALA A 119 3.29 -10.07 8.13
N ALA A 120 2.99 -9.59 6.90
CA ALA A 120 2.78 -8.17 6.65
C ALA A 120 1.57 -7.61 7.43
N LEU A 121 0.45 -8.34 7.46
CA LEU A 121 -0.73 -7.92 8.23
C LEU A 121 -0.42 -7.82 9.73
N ALA A 122 0.24 -8.84 10.29
CA ALA A 122 0.59 -8.87 11.70
C ALA A 122 1.63 -7.81 12.09
N ALA A 123 2.40 -7.27 11.15
CA ALA A 123 3.37 -6.21 11.42
C ALA A 123 2.70 -4.85 11.63
N ILE A 124 1.59 -4.55 10.94
CA ILE A 124 0.91 -3.24 11.03
C ILE A 124 -0.43 -3.27 11.78
N ALA A 125 -0.98 -4.45 12.05
CA ALA A 125 -2.25 -4.61 12.75
C ALA A 125 -2.30 -5.90 13.58
N LEU A 126 -3.38 -6.06 14.36
CA LEU A 126 -3.69 -7.32 15.04
C LEU A 126 -3.91 -8.43 14.00
N PRO A 127 -3.45 -9.67 14.27
CA PRO A 127 -3.72 -10.82 13.41
C PRO A 127 -5.24 -11.03 13.21
N ASN A 128 -5.62 -11.60 12.06
CA ASN A 128 -7.01 -11.90 11.69
C ASN A 128 -7.93 -10.66 11.58
N THR A 129 -7.36 -9.47 11.43
CA THR A 129 -8.15 -8.28 11.12
C THR A 129 -8.71 -8.40 9.70
N PRO A 130 -10.05 -8.40 9.51
CA PRO A 130 -10.65 -8.75 8.22
C PRO A 130 -10.41 -7.69 7.14
N SER A 131 -10.32 -6.41 7.54
CA SER A 131 -10.05 -5.30 6.64
C SER A 131 -9.42 -4.13 7.40
N LEU A 132 -8.46 -3.48 6.74
CA LEU A 132 -7.79 -2.26 7.19
C LEU A 132 -7.99 -1.17 6.15
N ASN A 133 -8.04 0.08 6.61
CA ASN A 133 -7.71 1.22 5.77
C ASN A 133 -6.23 1.52 5.97
N ILE A 134 -5.50 1.64 4.86
CA ILE A 134 -4.05 1.83 4.85
C ILE A 134 -3.72 3.11 4.09
N ASP A 135 -2.61 3.73 4.47
CA ASP A 135 -1.86 4.54 3.52
C ASP A 135 -0.80 3.67 2.86
N PHE A 136 -0.47 4.01 1.62
CA PHE A 136 0.61 3.37 0.90
C PHE A 136 1.28 4.34 -0.06
N ARG A 137 2.56 4.10 -0.34
CA ARG A 137 3.35 4.84 -1.32
C ARG A 137 4.45 3.96 -1.89
N GLN A 138 4.75 4.15 -3.17
CA GLN A 138 5.81 3.42 -3.86
C GLN A 138 7.19 3.98 -3.51
#